data_AF-A0A2E9LR03-F1
#
_entry.id   AF-A0A2E9LR03-F1
#
_cell.length_a   1.000
_cell.length_b   1.000
_cell.length_c   1.000
_cell.angle_alpha   90.00
_cell.angle_beta   90.00
_cell.angle_gamma   90.00
#
_symmetry.space_group_name_H-M   'P 1'
#
loop_
_entity.id
_entity.type
_entity.pdbx_description
1 polymer ?
#
loop_
_entity_poly.entity_id
_entity_poly.type
_entity_poly.pdbx_seq_one_letter_code
_entity_poly.pdbx_strand_id
1 'polypeptide(L)'
;MSVGNEPIMEQVEPEKLLEIARQLAGNGERFHNHVLSADCELNDRRQCALILEASDRDQVFVTYSDEPMMDVGRSLASLVHGADALEEPSNDENQEGGPQPGSPIVGEMMRRARDLMARGVHWHHHILFPECVFNPHPGSWTIVFEDPDNGETLQSVTSDKPAKDIRITETLFFSQSAHS
;
A
#
# COMPACT_ATOMS: atom_id res chain seq x y z
N MET A 1 -21.22 13.06 -12.72
CA MET A 1 -20.42 14.01 -11.95
C MET A 1 -20.70 13.73 -10.48
N SER A 2 -19.95 12.79 -9.89
CA SER A 2 -20.02 12.59 -8.44
C SER A 2 -19.12 13.66 -7.83
N VAL A 3 -19.71 14.63 -7.14
CA VAL A 3 -18.96 15.50 -6.25
C VAL A 3 -18.72 14.65 -5.00
N GLY A 4 -17.75 13.74 -5.09
CA GLY A 4 -17.25 13.05 -3.90
C GLY A 4 -16.62 14.10 -3.02
N ASN A 5 -17.02 14.18 -1.75
CA ASN A 5 -16.28 14.96 -0.76
C ASN A 5 -14.83 14.45 -0.81
N GLU A 6 -13.91 15.26 -1.35
CA GLU A 6 -12.50 14.97 -1.17
C GLU A 6 -12.23 14.93 0.34
N PRO A 7 -11.60 13.86 0.85
CA PRO A 7 -11.27 13.78 2.26
C PRO A 7 -10.40 14.99 2.62
N ILE A 8 -10.79 15.74 3.64
CA ILE A 8 -10.00 16.89 4.11
C ILE A 8 -8.74 16.31 4.77
N MET A 9 -7.60 16.45 4.09
CA MET A 9 -6.30 16.01 4.60
C MET A 9 -5.58 17.19 5.24
N GLU A 10 -5.15 17.03 6.50
CA GLU A 10 -4.32 18.00 7.19
C GLU A 10 -2.86 17.83 6.75
N GLN A 11 -2.31 18.85 6.10
CA GLN A 11 -0.90 18.84 5.73
C GLN A 11 -0.01 19.07 6.95
N VAL A 12 0.95 18.16 7.19
CA VAL A 12 1.92 18.22 8.29
C VAL A 12 3.34 17.95 7.78
N GLU A 13 4.34 18.34 8.55
CA GLU A 13 5.74 17.99 8.25
C GLU A 13 6.00 16.48 8.48
N PRO A 14 6.98 15.87 7.77
CA PRO A 14 7.27 14.44 7.88
C PRO A 14 7.52 13.94 9.31
N GLU A 15 8.25 14.72 10.12
CA GLU A 15 8.52 14.37 11.52
C GLU A 15 7.25 14.35 12.36
N LYS A 16 6.32 15.28 12.07
CA LYS A 16 5.03 15.34 12.75
C LYS A 16 4.13 14.18 12.37
N LEU A 17 4.15 13.76 11.11
CA LEU A 17 3.43 12.57 10.64
C LEU A 17 3.87 11.33 11.43
N LEU A 18 5.19 11.14 11.61
CA LEU A 18 5.73 10.03 12.41
C LEU A 18 5.39 10.15 13.89
N GLU A 19 5.41 11.35 14.45
CA GLU A 19 5.00 11.58 15.84
C GLU A 19 3.56 11.14 16.06
N ILE A 20 2.64 11.51 15.15
CA ILE A 20 1.23 11.11 15.20
C ILE A 20 1.11 9.60 15.09
N ALA A 21 1.77 8.96 14.12
CA ALA A 21 1.74 7.50 13.96
C ALA A 21 2.22 6.75 15.21
N ARG A 22 3.29 7.23 15.86
CA ARG A 22 3.80 6.66 17.12
C ARG A 22 2.80 6.82 18.26
N GLN A 23 2.09 7.95 18.35
CA GLN A 23 1.04 8.16 19.36
C GLN A 23 -0.13 7.20 19.14
N LEU A 24 -0.60 7.05 17.90
CA LEU A 24 -1.68 6.11 17.54
C LEU A 24 -1.28 4.69 17.93
N ALA A 25 -0.08 4.24 17.53
CA ALA A 25 0.46 2.93 17.90
C ALA A 25 0.58 2.74 19.42
N GLY A 26 1.13 3.74 20.13
CA GLY A 26 1.30 3.70 21.60
C GLY A 26 -0.02 3.64 22.37
N ASN A 27 -1.09 4.18 21.80
CA ASN A 27 -2.44 4.13 22.38
C ASN A 27 -3.23 2.89 21.95
N GLY A 28 -2.69 2.07 21.04
CA GLY A 28 -3.41 0.93 20.44
C GLY A 28 -4.56 1.34 19.54
N GLU A 29 -4.53 2.57 18.99
CA GLU A 29 -5.53 3.07 18.05
C GLU A 29 -5.33 2.44 16.67
N ARG A 30 -6.41 2.27 15.91
CA ARG A 30 -6.33 1.83 14.52
C ARG A 30 -5.89 2.98 13.62
N PHE A 31 -4.93 2.69 12.77
CA PHE A 31 -4.49 3.58 11.70
C PHE A 31 -3.97 2.77 10.52
N HIS A 32 -3.94 3.43 9.36
CA HIS A 32 -3.41 2.90 8.11
C HIS A 32 -2.56 3.97 7.41
N ASN A 33 -1.72 3.59 6.45
CA ASN A 33 -0.87 4.54 5.73
C ASN A 33 -0.76 4.24 4.23
N HIS A 34 -0.46 5.27 3.46
CA HIS A 34 -0.16 5.17 2.03
C HIS A 34 1.17 5.86 1.71
N VAL A 35 1.92 5.23 0.81
CA VAL A 35 3.04 5.85 0.11
C VAL A 35 2.62 5.99 -1.34
N LEU A 36 2.37 7.23 -1.79
CA LEU A 36 1.98 7.51 -3.16
C LEU A 36 3.18 8.12 -3.89
N SER A 37 3.63 7.48 -4.96
CA SER A 37 4.62 8.06 -5.87
C SER A 37 3.99 9.15 -6.74
N ALA A 38 4.82 9.98 -7.39
CA ALA A 38 4.33 11.08 -8.25
C ALA A 38 3.54 10.61 -9.49
N ASP A 39 3.66 9.33 -9.84
CA ASP A 39 3.00 8.64 -10.94
C ASP A 39 1.88 7.67 -10.47
N CYS A 40 1.57 7.64 -9.17
CA CYS A 40 0.49 6.82 -8.63
C CYS A 40 -0.89 7.36 -9.02
N GLU A 41 -1.81 6.47 -9.39
CA GLU A 41 -3.17 6.84 -9.83
C GLU A 41 -4.04 7.41 -8.70
N LEU A 42 -3.72 7.07 -7.44
CA LEU A 42 -4.36 7.65 -6.25
C LEU A 42 -3.79 9.02 -5.87
N ASN A 43 -2.71 9.47 -6.52
CA ASN A 43 -2.06 10.73 -6.22
C ASN A 43 -2.55 11.85 -7.14
N ASP A 44 -3.19 12.85 -6.56
CA ASP A 44 -3.65 14.04 -7.29
C ASP A 44 -2.51 15.03 -7.58
N ARG A 45 -1.29 14.76 -7.08
CA ARG A 45 -0.11 15.62 -7.24
C ARG A 45 1.05 14.90 -7.90
N ARG A 46 1.89 15.69 -8.57
CA ARG A 46 3.17 15.24 -9.16
C ARG A 46 4.33 15.19 -8.15
N GLN A 47 4.01 15.11 -6.86
CA GLN A 47 4.95 15.00 -5.75
C GLN A 47 4.69 13.68 -5.04
N CYS A 48 5.69 13.08 -4.42
CA CYS A 48 5.47 11.95 -3.52
C CYS A 48 4.60 12.41 -2.34
N ALA A 49 3.64 11.58 -1.94
CA ALA A 49 2.82 11.80 -0.77
C ALA A 49 2.95 10.65 0.22
N LEU A 50 3.07 10.97 1.51
CA LEU A 50 2.82 10.02 2.59
C LEU A 50 1.55 10.43 3.29
N ILE A 51 0.60 9.49 3.37
CA ILE A 51 -0.69 9.72 4.01
C ILE A 51 -0.83 8.80 5.20
N LEU A 52 -1.35 9.34 6.30
CA LEU A 52 -1.68 8.61 7.52
C LEU A 52 -3.17 8.80 7.80
N GLU A 53 -3.90 7.69 7.84
CA GLU A 53 -5.31 7.65 8.20
C GLU A 53 -5.44 7.22 9.65
N ALA A 54 -5.79 8.15 10.53
CA ALA A 54 -6.08 7.87 11.94
C ALA A 54 -7.55 7.44 12.07
N SER A 55 -7.84 6.18 11.75
CA SER A 55 -9.19 5.63 11.61
C SER A 55 -10.07 5.86 12.84
N ASP A 56 -9.52 5.72 14.05
CA ASP A 56 -10.29 5.92 15.29
C ASP A 56 -10.56 7.40 15.61
N ARG A 57 -9.86 8.32 14.94
CA ARG A 57 -10.00 9.78 15.12
C ARG A 57 -10.77 10.45 14.00
N ASP A 58 -11.09 9.74 12.92
CA ASP A 58 -11.67 10.30 11.69
C ASP A 58 -10.82 11.47 11.14
N GLN A 59 -9.50 11.29 11.13
CA GLN A 59 -8.53 12.29 10.68
C GLN A 59 -7.56 11.70 9.67
N VAL A 60 -7.24 12.49 8.64
CA VAL A 60 -6.24 12.13 7.62
C VAL A 60 -5.16 13.19 7.59
N PHE A 61 -3.91 12.76 7.65
CA PHE A 61 -2.73 13.62 7.60
C PHE A 61 -1.92 13.31 6.35
N VAL A 62 -1.32 14.32 5.73
CA VAL A 62 -0.50 14.17 4.53
C VAL A 62 0.80 14.98 4.63
N THR A 63 1.87 14.44 4.08
CA THR A 63 3.09 15.21 3.76
C THR A 63 3.46 14.98 2.31
N TYR A 64 3.93 16.04 1.64
CA TYR A 64 4.36 16.01 0.25
C TYR A 64 5.86 16.25 0.14
N SER A 65 6.50 15.63 -0.85
CA SER A 65 7.93 15.79 -1.14
C SER A 65 8.20 15.60 -2.63
N ASP A 66 9.20 16.31 -3.17
CA ASP A 66 9.66 16.09 -4.54
C ASP A 66 10.45 14.77 -4.68
N GLU A 67 11.04 14.29 -3.58
CA GLU A 67 11.80 13.03 -3.53
C GLU A 67 11.06 11.96 -2.70
N PRO A 68 11.23 10.65 -3.02
CA PRO A 68 10.65 9.56 -2.24
C PRO A 68 11.11 9.56 -0.77
N MET A 69 10.18 9.61 0.16
CA MET A 69 10.44 9.61 1.61
C MET A 69 10.55 8.17 2.18
N MET A 70 11.47 7.37 1.61
CA MET A 70 11.56 5.92 1.88
C MET A 70 11.75 5.57 3.36
N ASP A 71 12.57 6.34 4.09
CA ASP A 71 12.83 6.10 5.51
C ASP A 71 11.58 6.32 6.38
N VAL A 72 10.79 7.34 6.05
CA VAL A 72 9.54 7.67 6.73
C VAL A 72 8.49 6.61 6.40
N GLY A 73 8.33 6.25 5.12
CA GLY A 73 7.41 5.20 4.67
C GLY A 73 7.71 3.85 5.32
N ARG A 74 8.98 3.44 5.38
CA ARG A 74 9.41 2.21 6.06
C ARG A 74 9.07 2.25 7.56
N SER A 75 9.31 3.38 8.21
CA SER A 75 8.99 3.57 9.63
C SER A 75 7.48 3.45 9.90
N LEU A 76 6.64 4.02 9.02
CA LEU A 76 5.17 3.92 9.10
C LEU A 76 4.69 2.47 8.90
N ALA A 77 5.22 1.78 7.89
CA ALA A 77 4.88 0.38 7.62
C ALA A 77 5.20 -0.53 8.82
N SER A 78 6.38 -0.36 9.44
CA SER A 78 6.75 -1.11 10.65
C SER A 78 5.83 -0.83 11.84
N LEU A 79 5.28 0.38 11.97
CA LEU A 79 4.31 0.72 13.02
C LEU A 79 2.94 0.09 12.77
N VAL A 80 2.49 -0.02 11.51
CA VAL A 80 1.18 -0.60 11.15
C VAL A 80 1.20 -2.13 11.20
N HIS A 81 2.27 -2.75 10.69
CA HIS A 81 2.31 -4.21 10.50
C HIS A 81 3.17 -4.95 11.53
N GLY A 82 3.95 -4.22 12.35
CA GLY A 82 4.98 -4.77 13.22
C GLY A 82 6.34 -4.88 12.53
N ALA A 83 7.43 -4.83 13.29
CA ALA A 83 8.80 -4.89 12.75
C ALA A 83 9.06 -6.17 11.92
N ASP A 84 8.44 -7.28 12.34
CA ASP A 84 8.62 -8.60 11.73
C ASP A 84 7.87 -8.76 10.39
N ALA A 85 6.95 -7.84 10.05
CA ALA A 85 6.18 -7.93 8.81
C ALA A 85 7.02 -7.69 7.55
N LEU A 86 8.23 -7.16 7.71
CA LEU A 86 9.18 -6.89 6.63
C LEU A 86 10.37 -7.89 6.64
N GLU A 87 10.36 -8.90 7.52
CA GLU A 87 11.38 -9.94 7.48
C GLU A 87 11.20 -10.81 6.23
N GLU A 88 12.28 -10.99 5.47
CA GLU A 88 12.28 -11.90 4.33
C GLU A 88 11.90 -13.30 4.82
N PRO A 89 11.03 -14.02 4.09
CA PRO A 89 10.72 -15.40 4.45
C PRO A 89 12.04 -16.17 4.51
N SER A 90 12.26 -16.88 5.61
CA SER A 90 13.36 -17.84 5.71
C SER A 90 13.34 -18.73 4.47
N ASN A 91 14.45 -18.76 3.73
CA ASN A 91 14.67 -19.63 2.56
C ASN A 91 14.48 -21.10 2.96
N ASP A 92 13.24 -21.58 2.93
CA ASP A 92 12.93 -22.99 2.81
C ASP A 92 12.53 -23.25 1.36
N GLU A 93 13.55 -23.16 0.50
CA GLU A 93 13.48 -23.44 -0.93
C GLU A 93 13.30 -24.95 -1.13
N ASN A 94 12.05 -25.44 -1.17
CA ASN A 94 11.73 -26.73 -1.81
C ASN A 94 10.22 -27.00 -2.00
N GLN A 95 9.46 -26.02 -2.50
CA GLN A 95 8.16 -26.32 -3.12
C GLN A 95 8.07 -25.63 -4.48
N GLU A 96 8.22 -26.42 -5.55
CA GLU A 96 7.77 -26.03 -6.88
C GLU A 96 6.27 -25.72 -6.79
N GLY A 97 5.92 -24.43 -6.92
CA GLY A 97 4.56 -23.91 -6.77
C GLY A 97 4.42 -23.06 -5.51
N GLY A 98 4.89 -21.81 -5.60
CA GLY A 98 4.69 -20.81 -4.55
C GLY A 98 3.20 -20.63 -4.16
N PRO A 99 2.91 -19.91 -3.06
CA PRO A 99 1.55 -19.76 -2.55
C PRO A 99 0.60 -19.24 -3.63
N GLN A 100 -0.42 -20.02 -3.97
CA GLN A 100 -1.42 -19.63 -4.97
C GLN A 100 -2.36 -18.54 -4.41
N PRO A 101 -2.68 -17.49 -5.17
CA PRO A 101 -3.67 -16.49 -4.76
C PRO A 101 -5.04 -17.10 -4.45
N GLY A 102 -5.75 -16.53 -3.48
CA GLY A 102 -7.14 -16.84 -3.18
C GLY A 102 -8.10 -16.21 -4.20
N SER A 103 -7.76 -15.03 -4.72
CA SER A 103 -8.48 -14.34 -5.78
C SER A 103 -7.88 -14.61 -7.17
N PRO A 104 -8.69 -14.96 -8.19
CA PRO A 104 -8.23 -15.05 -9.58
C PRO A 104 -7.65 -13.72 -10.10
N ILE A 105 -8.19 -12.58 -9.64
CA ILE A 105 -7.70 -11.25 -10.02
C ILE A 105 -6.29 -11.04 -9.48
N VAL A 106 -6.03 -11.44 -8.23
CA VAL A 106 -4.68 -11.40 -7.66
C VAL A 106 -3.74 -12.34 -8.41
N GLY A 107 -4.24 -13.50 -8.87
CA GLY A 107 -3.53 -14.36 -9.83
C GLY A 107 -3.00 -13.61 -11.06
N GLU A 108 -3.87 -12.82 -11.68
CA GLU A 108 -3.52 -12.01 -12.85
C GLU A 108 -2.57 -10.86 -12.48
N MET A 109 -2.81 -10.15 -11.38
CA MET A 109 -1.91 -9.10 -10.88
C MET A 109 -0.48 -9.64 -10.70
N MET A 110 -0.34 -10.80 -10.04
CA MET A 110 0.97 -11.40 -9.78
C MET A 110 1.65 -11.92 -11.04
N ARG A 111 0.87 -12.34 -12.05
CA ARG A 111 1.42 -12.69 -13.37
C ARG A 111 1.99 -11.44 -14.05
N ARG A 112 1.23 -10.35 -14.10
CA ARG A 112 1.68 -9.07 -14.68
C ARG A 112 2.89 -8.48 -13.96
N ALA A 113 2.87 -8.49 -12.62
CA ALA A 113 3.99 -8.05 -11.79
C ALA A 113 5.31 -8.78 -12.14
N ARG A 114 5.26 -10.11 -12.29
CA ARG A 114 6.45 -10.89 -12.71
C ARG A 114 6.93 -10.52 -14.11
N ASP A 115 6.02 -10.30 -15.06
CA ASP A 115 6.35 -9.89 -16.42
C ASP A 115 6.99 -8.47 -16.46
N LEU A 116 6.54 -7.56 -15.58
CA LEU A 116 7.14 -6.23 -15.41
C LEU A 116 8.53 -6.32 -14.79
N MET A 117 8.69 -7.08 -13.70
CA MET A 117 9.97 -7.30 -13.03
C MET A 117 11.01 -7.94 -13.97
N ALA A 118 10.61 -8.91 -14.80
CA ALA A 118 11.49 -9.53 -15.79
C ALA A 118 12.03 -8.53 -16.84
N ARG A 119 11.33 -7.41 -17.05
CA ARG A 119 11.73 -6.29 -17.92
C ARG A 119 12.41 -5.15 -17.17
N GLY A 120 12.61 -5.27 -15.86
CA GLY A 120 13.14 -4.19 -15.02
C GLY A 120 12.18 -3.02 -14.85
N VAL A 121 10.87 -3.25 -15.03
CA VAL A 121 9.84 -2.23 -14.82
C VAL A 121 9.26 -2.39 -13.41
N HIS A 122 9.32 -1.33 -12.61
CA HIS A 122 8.74 -1.30 -11.28
C HIS A 122 7.22 -1.13 -11.37
N TRP A 123 6.49 -1.81 -10.50
CA TRP A 123 5.03 -1.70 -10.38
C TRP A 123 4.64 -1.20 -8.99
N HIS A 124 3.41 -0.70 -8.87
CA HIS A 124 2.89 -0.14 -7.62
C HIS A 124 1.57 -0.81 -7.21
N HIS A 125 1.28 -0.79 -5.91
CA HIS A 125 0.05 -1.40 -5.39
C HIS A 125 -0.41 -0.73 -4.09
N HIS A 126 -1.68 -0.95 -3.76
CA HIS A 126 -2.26 -0.51 -2.50
C HIS A 126 -3.13 -1.60 -1.87
N ILE A 127 -3.07 -1.67 -0.55
CA ILE A 127 -4.00 -2.44 0.28
C ILE A 127 -4.94 -1.43 0.94
N LEU A 128 -6.17 -1.34 0.45
CA LEU A 128 -7.17 -0.40 0.93
C LEU A 128 -8.10 -1.10 1.92
N PHE A 129 -8.19 -0.53 3.12
CA PHE A 129 -9.02 -1.04 4.21
C PHE A 129 -10.50 -0.65 3.96
N PRO A 130 -11.48 -1.35 4.56
CA PRO A 130 -12.90 -1.01 4.43
C PRO A 130 -13.24 0.46 4.70
N GLU A 131 -12.51 1.09 5.62
CA GLU A 131 -12.66 2.48 6.05
C GLU A 131 -11.71 3.47 5.34
N CYS A 132 -10.82 2.98 4.47
CA CYS A 132 -9.81 3.81 3.81
C CYS A 132 -10.47 4.86 2.90
N VAL A 133 -10.03 6.11 3.01
CA VAL A 133 -10.58 7.24 2.26
C VAL A 133 -10.35 7.15 0.75
N PHE A 134 -9.34 6.39 0.33
CA PHE A 134 -9.06 6.12 -1.09
C PHE A 134 -9.82 4.90 -1.63
N ASN A 135 -10.55 4.17 -0.78
CA ASN A 135 -11.20 2.94 -1.21
C ASN A 135 -12.45 3.24 -2.07
N PRO A 136 -12.46 2.88 -3.37
CA PRO A 136 -13.64 3.07 -4.20
C PRO A 136 -14.79 2.12 -3.82
N HIS A 137 -14.52 1.17 -2.92
CA HIS A 137 -15.48 0.19 -2.41
C HIS A 137 -15.59 0.27 -0.86
N PRO A 138 -16.26 1.31 -0.32
CA PRO A 138 -16.44 1.46 1.12
C PRO A 138 -17.03 0.20 1.77
N GLY A 139 -16.47 -0.20 2.91
CA GLY A 139 -16.88 -1.41 3.63
C GLY A 139 -16.27 -2.72 3.12
N SER A 140 -15.43 -2.67 2.08
CA SER A 140 -14.74 -3.85 1.53
C SER A 140 -13.22 -3.70 1.58
N TRP A 141 -12.49 -4.80 1.65
CA TRP A 141 -11.05 -4.81 1.42
C TRP A 141 -10.77 -4.75 -0.08
N THR A 142 -9.87 -3.88 -0.50
CA THR A 142 -9.49 -3.75 -1.91
C THR A 142 -7.97 -3.83 -2.07
N ILE A 143 -7.49 -4.76 -2.89
CA ILE A 143 -6.12 -4.74 -3.39
C ILE A 143 -6.13 -4.05 -4.75
N VAL A 144 -5.36 -2.97 -4.89
CA VAL A 144 -5.19 -2.22 -6.13
C VAL A 144 -3.81 -2.53 -6.70
N PHE A 145 -3.73 -2.84 -7.98
CA PHE A 145 -2.49 -3.02 -8.73
C PHE A 145 -2.46 -2.02 -9.87
N GLU A 146 -1.39 -1.24 -9.97
CA GLU A 146 -1.15 -0.25 -11.02
C GLU A 146 -0.14 -0.79 -12.03
N ASP A 147 -0.58 -0.97 -13.27
CA ASP A 147 0.23 -1.47 -14.37
C ASP A 147 0.80 -0.30 -15.19
N PRO A 148 2.08 0.07 -15.01
CA PRO A 148 2.66 1.24 -15.67
C PRO A 148 2.86 1.04 -17.17
N ASP A 149 2.81 -0.20 -17.67
CA ASP A 149 3.10 -0.50 -19.08
C ASP A 149 1.91 -0.19 -20.00
N ASN A 150 0.68 -0.28 -19.48
CA ASN A 150 -0.56 0.00 -20.21
C ASN A 150 -1.45 1.05 -19.52
N GLY A 151 -1.10 1.51 -18.32
CA GLY A 151 -1.90 2.46 -17.54
C GLY A 151 -3.21 1.85 -17.01
N GLU A 152 -3.31 0.53 -16.93
CA GLU A 152 -4.48 -0.16 -16.36
C GLU A 152 -4.34 -0.33 -14.85
N THR A 153 -5.47 -0.23 -14.16
CA THR A 153 -5.58 -0.59 -12.74
C THR A 153 -6.43 -1.85 -12.59
N LEU A 154 -5.90 -2.85 -11.89
CA LEU A 154 -6.67 -4.03 -11.48
C LEU A 154 -7.09 -3.88 -10.01
N GLN A 155 -8.28 -4.35 -9.67
CA GLN A 155 -8.80 -4.30 -8.30
C GLN A 155 -9.38 -5.65 -7.88
N SER A 156 -8.93 -6.19 -6.74
CA SER A 156 -9.52 -7.36 -6.10
C SER A 156 -10.27 -6.92 -4.85
N VAL A 157 -11.59 -7.09 -4.85
CA VAL A 157 -12.49 -6.60 -3.80
C VAL A 157 -13.07 -7.78 -3.01
N THR A 158 -12.93 -7.77 -1.69
CA THR A 158 -13.43 -8.84 -0.80
C THR A 158 -14.11 -8.28 0.45
N SER A 159 -15.09 -9.02 0.99
CA SER A 159 -15.73 -8.66 2.26
C SER A 159 -14.79 -8.82 3.45
N ASP A 160 -14.04 -9.92 3.48
CA ASP A 160 -13.12 -10.27 4.55
C ASP A 160 -11.69 -9.91 4.18
N LYS A 161 -10.83 -9.71 5.20
CA LYS A 161 -9.42 -9.39 5.01
C LYS A 161 -8.74 -10.49 4.18
N PRO A 162 -8.22 -10.19 2.96
CA PRO A 162 -7.62 -11.19 2.09
C PRO A 162 -6.15 -11.43 2.47
N ALA A 163 -5.91 -11.89 3.71
CA ALA A 163 -4.58 -11.96 4.31
C ALA A 163 -3.55 -12.74 3.49
N LYS A 164 -3.98 -13.80 2.79
CA LYS A 164 -3.13 -14.58 1.89
C LYS A 164 -2.69 -13.78 0.67
N ASP A 165 -3.63 -13.07 0.04
CA ASP A 165 -3.37 -12.28 -1.17
C ASP A 165 -2.54 -11.03 -0.87
N ILE A 166 -2.78 -10.39 0.29
CA ILE A 166 -1.95 -9.32 0.82
C ILE A 166 -0.51 -9.81 0.94
N ARG A 167 -0.28 -10.93 1.64
CA ARG A 167 1.07 -11.49 1.83
C ARG A 167 1.77 -11.78 0.50
N ILE A 168 1.08 -12.41 -0.44
CA ILE A 168 1.66 -12.73 -1.77
C ILE A 168 2.05 -11.45 -2.51
N THR A 169 1.16 -10.46 -2.51
CA THR A 169 1.36 -9.17 -3.20
C THR A 169 2.54 -8.42 -2.60
N GLU A 170 2.57 -8.24 -1.28
CA GLU A 170 3.63 -7.52 -0.57
C GLU A 170 4.99 -8.22 -0.71
N THR A 171 5.05 -9.56 -0.57
CA THR A 171 6.31 -10.31 -0.79
C THR A 171 6.88 -10.08 -2.20
N LEU A 172 6.03 -10.11 -3.23
CA LEU A 172 6.50 -9.85 -4.60
C LEU A 172 6.90 -8.38 -4.80
N PHE A 173 6.18 -7.44 -4.19
CA PHE A 173 6.50 -6.02 -4.27
C PHE A 173 7.82 -5.68 -3.56
N PHE A 174 8.15 -6.31 -2.45
CA PHE A 174 9.42 -6.03 -1.79
C PHE A 174 10.61 -6.70 -2.50
N SER A 175 10.39 -7.80 -3.23
CA SER A 175 11.48 -8.44 -4.00
C SER A 175 11.89 -7.65 -5.26
N GLN A 176 11.05 -6.78 -5.84
CA GLN A 176 11.50 -5.86 -6.89
C GLN A 176 12.51 -4.81 -6.38
N SER A 177 12.51 -4.50 -5.08
CA SER A 177 13.44 -3.54 -4.47
C SER A 177 14.83 -4.14 -4.25
N ALA A 178 14.97 -5.47 -4.25
CA ALA A 178 16.26 -6.16 -4.16
C ALA A 178 17.03 -6.16 -5.50
N HIS A 179 16.40 -5.70 -6.57
CA HIS A 179 16.96 -5.63 -7.93
C HIS A 179 17.28 -4.20 -8.39
N SER A 180 17.24 -3.22 -7.47
CA SER A 180 17.61 -1.82 -7.70
C SER A 180 19.09 -1.54 -7.44
#